data_AF-C4JXF7-F1
#
_entry.id   AF-C4JXF7-F1
#
_cell.length_a   1.000
_cell.length_b   1.000
_cell.length_c   1.000
_cell.angle_alpha   90.00
_cell.angle_beta   90.00
_cell.angle_gamma   90.00
#
_symmetry.space_group_name_H-M   'P 1'
#
loop_
_entity.id
_entity.type
_entity.pdbx_description
1 polymer ?
#
loop_
_entity_poly.entity_id
_entity_poly.type
_entity_poly.pdbx_seq_one_letter_code
_entity_poly.pdbx_strand_id
1 'polypeptide(L)'
;MGRKCLSVRPGSWQKFKRFHFSFNVSERDKANLKNVKRFTRHLQNSNIIRLDISVTSYSSWINPLLDVQGSYDTIRLYLDAFRQVGRAREARALLRPDPSVKLKEIEDLTESASVKTEAIAIASGWRRYYEDWVENLKRGRLMETPFTRESSPLPIPMEQDEETEEEFQVYTILDSRIRRDCNNGTFYLEYKVDWSLDYPSWEPFGNVVPGCEELVEEFHARYPDKPNLATLTQLEEQMRQNVL
;
A
#
# COMPACT_ATOMS: atom_id res chain seq x y z
N MET A 1 -32.92 -0.21 -7.42
CA MET A 1 -31.91 0.46 -8.26
C MET A 1 -30.91 1.09 -7.31
N GLY A 2 -29.68 0.56 -7.23
CA GLY A 2 -28.69 1.11 -6.33
C GLY A 2 -28.22 2.48 -6.81
N ARG A 3 -27.96 3.40 -5.89
CA ARG A 3 -27.49 4.76 -6.20
C ARG A 3 -26.03 4.66 -6.65
N LYS A 4 -25.68 5.35 -7.74
CA LYS A 4 -24.32 5.38 -8.29
C LYS A 4 -23.65 6.64 -7.76
N CYS A 5 -22.61 6.49 -6.95
CA CYS A 5 -21.81 7.65 -6.54
C CYS A 5 -20.87 8.01 -7.68
N LEU A 6 -20.77 9.30 -7.98
CA LEU A 6 -19.70 9.87 -8.83
C LEU A 6 -18.38 9.88 -8.04
N SER A 7 -17.95 8.71 -7.58
CA SER A 7 -16.53 8.53 -7.31
C SER A 7 -15.85 8.57 -8.67
N VAL A 8 -15.02 9.58 -8.92
CA VAL A 8 -14.36 9.81 -10.22
C VAL A 8 -13.21 8.80 -10.43
N ARG A 9 -13.51 7.50 -10.28
CA ARG A 9 -12.72 6.27 -10.54
C ARG A 9 -12.68 5.30 -9.34
N PRO A 10 -12.45 3.99 -9.59
CA PRO A 10 -11.70 3.15 -8.66
C PRO A 10 -10.29 3.73 -8.51
N GLY A 11 -10.12 4.67 -7.58
CA GLY A 11 -8.95 5.53 -7.68
C GLY A 11 -8.85 6.72 -6.74
N SER A 12 -9.80 6.98 -5.83
CA SER A 12 -9.63 8.01 -4.78
C SER A 12 -8.38 7.80 -3.89
N TRP A 13 -7.67 6.68 -4.07
CA TRP A 13 -6.26 6.46 -3.72
C TRP A 13 -5.25 7.47 -4.32
N GLN A 14 -5.65 8.32 -5.27
CA GLN A 14 -4.74 9.18 -6.06
C GLN A 14 -3.99 10.27 -5.28
N LYS A 15 -4.41 10.70 -4.10
CA LYS A 15 -3.61 11.66 -3.30
C LYS A 15 -2.55 10.98 -2.43
N PHE A 16 -2.73 9.70 -2.07
CA PHE A 16 -1.79 8.95 -1.25
C PHE A 16 -1.71 7.48 -1.68
N LYS A 17 -1.05 7.20 -2.81
CA LYS A 17 -0.77 5.83 -3.26
C LYS A 17 0.35 5.20 -2.42
N ARG A 18 0.11 5.04 -1.13
CA ARG A 18 0.99 4.40 -0.15
C ARG A 18 0.39 3.04 0.17
N PHE A 19 1.06 1.97 -0.24
CA PHE A 19 0.62 0.61 0.04
C PHE A 19 1.55 -0.02 1.08
N HIS A 20 0.96 -0.71 2.06
CA HIS A 20 1.68 -1.52 3.03
C HIS A 20 1.20 -2.97 2.95
N PHE A 21 2.10 -3.88 2.58
CA PHE A 21 1.83 -5.32 2.57
C PHE A 21 2.51 -5.94 3.77
N SER A 22 1.76 -6.73 4.53
CA SER A 22 2.29 -7.56 5.59
C SER A 22 1.89 -9.00 5.34
N PHE A 23 2.85 -9.92 5.32
CA PHE A 23 2.57 -11.33 5.15
C PHE A 23 3.61 -12.20 5.85
N ASN A 24 3.18 -13.42 6.17
CA ASN A 24 4.05 -14.49 6.62
C ASN A 24 4.62 -15.19 5.39
N VAL A 25 5.90 -15.57 5.47
CA VAL A 25 6.59 -16.28 4.40
C VAL A 25 6.85 -17.71 4.86
N SER A 26 6.33 -18.68 4.13
CA SER A 26 6.61 -20.09 4.36
C SER A 26 6.74 -20.81 3.03
N GLU A 27 7.73 -21.69 2.91
CA GLU A 27 7.94 -22.54 1.73
C GLU A 27 6.71 -23.40 1.39
N ARG A 28 5.88 -23.70 2.39
CA ARG A 28 4.66 -24.52 2.23
C ARG A 28 3.45 -23.71 1.78
N ASP A 29 3.52 -22.38 1.84
CA ASP A 29 2.36 -21.50 1.66
C ASP A 29 2.25 -20.95 0.24
N LYS A 30 2.05 -21.87 -0.71
CA LYS A 30 1.85 -21.55 -2.13
C LYS A 30 0.59 -20.70 -2.37
N ALA A 31 -0.40 -20.78 -1.48
CA ALA A 31 -1.63 -20.00 -1.56
C ALA A 31 -1.36 -18.51 -1.34
N ASN A 32 -0.54 -18.17 -0.34
CA ASN A 32 -0.15 -16.77 -0.09
C ASN A 32 0.64 -16.17 -1.25
N LEU A 33 1.62 -16.90 -1.81
CA LEU A 33 2.33 -16.42 -2.99
C LEU A 33 1.39 -16.20 -4.20
N LYS A 34 0.40 -17.08 -4.39
CA LYS A 34 -0.61 -16.91 -5.45
C LYS A 34 -1.46 -15.66 -5.24
N ASN A 35 -1.86 -15.39 -4.00
CA ASN A 35 -2.63 -14.19 -3.64
C ASN A 35 -1.82 -12.92 -3.86
N VAL A 36 -0.55 -12.91 -3.46
CA VAL A 36 0.38 -11.79 -3.72
C VAL A 36 0.51 -11.55 -5.22
N LYS A 37 0.73 -12.59 -6.02
CA LYS A 37 0.79 -12.47 -7.49
C LYS A 37 -0.50 -11.95 -8.11
N ARG A 38 -1.67 -12.32 -7.58
CA ARG A 38 -2.96 -11.80 -8.05
C ARG A 38 -3.06 -10.31 -7.73
N PHE A 39 -2.70 -9.93 -6.52
CA PHE A 39 -2.75 -8.55 -6.06
C PHE A 39 -1.80 -7.65 -6.88
N THR A 40 -0.57 -8.08 -7.12
CA THR A 40 0.42 -7.27 -7.83
C THR A 40 0.05 -6.99 -9.29
N ARG A 41 -0.73 -7.87 -9.93
CA ARG A 41 -1.32 -7.59 -11.26
C ARG A 41 -2.33 -6.45 -11.24
N HIS A 42 -3.13 -6.34 -10.18
CA HIS A 42 -4.08 -5.22 -10.04
C HIS A 42 -3.36 -3.89 -9.81
N LEU A 43 -2.15 -3.93 -9.23
CA LEU A 43 -1.31 -2.75 -9.07
C LEU A 43 -0.48 -2.41 -10.32
N GLN A 44 -0.43 -3.29 -11.31
CA GLN A 44 0.33 -3.07 -12.53
C GLN A 44 -0.14 -1.76 -13.19
N ASN A 45 0.80 -0.90 -13.57
CA ASN A 45 0.56 0.44 -14.14
C ASN A 45 0.04 1.51 -13.15
N SER A 46 -0.06 1.20 -11.86
CA SER A 46 -0.39 2.20 -10.84
C SER A 46 0.80 3.12 -10.52
N ASN A 47 0.58 4.44 -10.51
CA ASN A 47 1.59 5.42 -10.05
C ASN A 47 1.77 5.40 -8.53
N ILE A 48 2.54 4.45 -7.98
CA ILE A 48 2.67 4.29 -6.53
C ILE A 48 3.62 5.32 -5.92
N ILE A 49 3.19 6.03 -4.87
CA ILE A 49 4.04 6.96 -4.11
C ILE A 49 4.98 6.17 -3.20
N ARG A 50 4.45 5.18 -2.47
CA ARG A 50 5.23 4.37 -1.54
C ARG A 50 4.74 2.94 -1.49
N LEU A 51 5.66 1.99 -1.59
CA LEU A 51 5.40 0.57 -1.43
C LEU A 51 6.24 0.05 -0.24
N ASP A 52 5.55 -0.26 0.86
CA ASP A 52 6.15 -0.86 2.04
C ASP A 52 5.78 -2.35 2.07
N ILE A 53 6.77 -3.24 2.10
CA ILE A 53 6.56 -4.68 2.25
C ILE A 53 7.13 -5.10 3.61
N SER A 54 6.38 -5.86 4.39
CA SER A 54 6.78 -6.37 5.69
C SER A 54 6.61 -7.89 5.72
N VAL A 55 7.74 -8.59 5.84
CA VAL A 55 7.74 -10.03 6.13
C VAL A 55 7.71 -10.16 7.65
N THR A 56 6.63 -10.69 8.22
CA THR A 56 6.39 -10.68 9.67
C THR A 56 6.78 -11.96 10.39
N SER A 57 6.91 -13.06 9.67
CA SER A 57 7.53 -14.28 10.16
C SER A 57 8.00 -15.16 9.00
N TYR A 58 9.00 -15.99 9.27
CA TYR A 58 9.39 -17.11 8.44
C TYR A 58 9.82 -18.29 9.34
N SER A 59 9.43 -19.50 8.97
CA SER A 59 9.66 -20.71 9.77
C SER A 59 11.05 -21.29 9.49
N SER A 60 11.77 -21.68 10.55
CA SER A 60 13.18 -22.09 10.53
C SER A 60 13.40 -23.47 11.14
N TRP A 61 14.18 -24.34 10.48
CA TRP A 61 14.61 -25.64 11.03
C TRP A 61 15.98 -26.15 10.50
N ILE A 62 16.77 -26.72 11.42
CA ILE A 62 17.88 -27.70 11.30
C ILE A 62 19.29 -27.21 10.84
N ASN A 63 19.46 -26.12 10.09
CA ASN A 63 20.81 -25.56 9.83
C ASN A 63 20.78 -24.02 9.64
N PRO A 64 21.49 -23.21 10.45
CA PRO A 64 21.38 -21.75 10.43
C PRO A 64 21.73 -21.07 9.08
N LEU A 65 22.74 -21.56 8.35
CA LEU A 65 23.14 -20.96 7.07
C LEU A 65 22.17 -21.33 5.95
N LEU A 66 21.84 -22.62 5.83
CA LEU A 66 20.85 -23.09 4.86
C LEU A 66 19.47 -22.47 5.13
N ASP A 67 19.14 -22.26 6.41
CA ASP A 67 17.91 -21.59 6.86
C ASP A 67 17.86 -20.13 6.42
N VAL A 68 18.96 -19.38 6.60
CA VAL A 68 19.02 -17.98 6.14
C VAL A 68 18.97 -17.90 4.62
N GLN A 69 19.69 -18.77 3.90
CA GLN A 69 19.66 -18.78 2.45
C GLN A 69 18.27 -19.13 1.90
N GLY A 70 17.64 -20.20 2.41
CA GLY A 70 16.27 -20.59 2.05
C GLY A 70 15.24 -19.51 2.38
N SER A 71 15.44 -18.79 3.49
CA SER A 71 14.62 -17.63 3.85
C SER A 71 14.74 -16.53 2.79
N TYR A 72 15.96 -16.16 2.39
CA TYR A 72 16.15 -15.17 1.33
C TYR A 72 15.57 -15.62 0.01
N ASP A 73 15.77 -16.87 -0.40
CA ASP A 73 15.23 -17.39 -1.65
C ASP A 73 13.70 -17.39 -1.65
N THR A 74 13.07 -17.73 -0.52
CA THR A 74 11.62 -17.64 -0.40
C THR A 74 11.15 -16.19 -0.45
N ILE A 75 11.80 -15.27 0.28
CA ILE A 75 11.45 -13.85 0.25
C ILE A 75 11.59 -13.27 -1.16
N ARG A 76 12.63 -13.67 -1.93
CA ARG A 76 12.81 -13.27 -3.33
C ARG A 76 11.59 -13.61 -4.18
N LEU A 77 11.01 -14.80 -4.03
CA LEU A 77 9.82 -15.19 -4.79
C LEU A 77 8.63 -14.25 -4.56
N TYR A 78 8.46 -13.78 -3.33
CA TYR A 78 7.40 -12.83 -2.99
C TYR A 78 7.71 -11.43 -3.52
N LEU A 79 8.94 -10.95 -3.34
CA LEU A 79 9.36 -9.63 -3.83
C LEU A 79 9.33 -9.55 -5.36
N ASP A 80 9.71 -10.62 -6.06
CA ASP A 80 9.66 -10.69 -7.53
C ASP A 80 8.23 -10.54 -8.07
N ALA A 81 7.21 -10.96 -7.32
CA ALA A 81 5.83 -10.71 -7.71
C ALA A 81 5.51 -9.19 -7.77
N PHE A 82 6.17 -8.38 -6.93
CA PHE A 82 6.01 -6.92 -6.94
C PHE A 82 6.79 -6.23 -8.04
N ARG A 83 7.79 -6.85 -8.66
CA ARG A 83 8.51 -6.25 -9.81
C ARG A 83 7.57 -5.86 -10.94
N GLN A 84 6.49 -6.61 -11.12
CA GLN A 84 5.46 -6.36 -12.14
C GLN A 84 4.69 -5.06 -11.92
N VAL A 85 4.70 -4.52 -10.71
CA VAL A 85 3.99 -3.28 -10.37
C VAL A 85 4.60 -2.09 -11.13
N GLY A 86 5.93 -1.96 -11.08
CA GLY A 86 6.66 -0.82 -11.64
C GLY A 86 6.21 0.54 -11.06
N ARG A 87 6.92 1.61 -11.40
CA ARG A 87 6.51 3.01 -11.13
C ARG A 87 6.25 3.36 -9.65
N ALA A 88 6.94 2.72 -8.71
CA ALA A 88 6.92 3.14 -7.30
C ALA A 88 7.98 4.24 -7.06
N ARG A 89 7.59 5.38 -6.47
CA ARG A 89 8.51 6.47 -6.12
C ARG A 89 9.41 6.08 -4.95
N GLU A 90 8.84 5.45 -3.95
CA GLU A 90 9.54 4.87 -2.81
C GLU A 90 9.15 3.39 -2.69
N ALA A 91 10.14 2.51 -2.49
CA ALA A 91 9.90 1.10 -2.24
C ALA A 91 10.87 0.61 -1.17
N ARG A 92 10.37 -0.17 -0.21
CA ARG A 92 11.19 -0.83 0.79
C ARG A 92 10.59 -2.14 1.26
N ALA A 93 11.46 -3.08 1.60
CA ALA A 93 11.08 -4.31 2.27
C ALA A 93 11.70 -4.34 3.67
N LEU A 94 10.88 -4.60 4.68
CA LEU A 94 11.26 -4.82 6.07
C LEU A 94 11.11 -6.31 6.37
N LEU A 95 12.20 -6.92 6.81
CA LEU A 95 12.21 -8.34 7.18
C LEU A 95 12.21 -8.44 8.70
N ARG A 96 11.25 -9.19 9.26
CA ARG A 96 11.14 -9.45 10.70
C ARG A 96 11.00 -10.96 10.92
N PRO A 97 11.94 -11.60 11.65
CA PRO A 97 13.21 -11.04 12.13
C PRO A 97 14.18 -10.66 10.98
N ASP A 98 15.05 -9.68 11.19
CA ASP A 98 16.06 -9.27 10.19
C ASP A 98 17.11 -10.38 10.03
N PRO A 99 17.21 -11.05 8.87
CA PRO A 99 18.15 -12.16 8.68
C PRO A 99 19.62 -11.71 8.72
N SER A 100 19.91 -10.41 8.54
CA SER A 100 21.28 -9.89 8.66
C SER A 100 21.81 -9.97 10.10
N VAL A 101 20.93 -9.91 11.10
CA VAL A 101 21.29 -10.11 12.51
C VAL A 101 21.78 -11.53 12.72
N LYS A 102 21.05 -12.53 12.21
CA LYS A 102 21.46 -13.94 12.26
C LYS A 102 22.76 -14.19 11.50
N LEU A 103 22.96 -13.58 10.33
CA LEU A 103 24.22 -13.72 9.58
C LEU A 103 25.41 -13.17 10.35
N LYS A 104 25.24 -12.03 11.01
CA LYS A 104 26.28 -11.44 11.84
C LYS A 104 26.59 -12.31 13.06
N GLU A 105 25.57 -12.86 13.72
CA GLU A 105 25.77 -13.84 14.80
C GLU A 105 26.56 -15.06 14.31
N ILE A 106 26.25 -15.59 13.11
CA ILE A 106 26.98 -16.72 12.52
C ILE A 106 28.43 -16.33 12.23
N GLU A 107 28.68 -15.14 11.67
CA GLU A 107 30.01 -14.62 11.37
C GLU A 107 30.88 -14.46 12.64
N ASP A 108 30.28 -13.94 13.71
CA ASP A 108 30.95 -13.67 14.98
C ASP A 108 31.22 -14.96 15.77
N LEU A 109 30.30 -15.93 15.75
CA LEU A 109 30.37 -17.15 16.57
C LEU A 109 31.13 -18.31 15.91
N THR A 110 31.25 -18.33 14.58
CA THR A 110 31.94 -19.42 13.89
C THR A 110 33.46 -19.19 13.88
N GLU A 111 34.25 -20.25 14.07
CA GLU A 111 35.70 -20.22 13.86
C GLU A 111 36.08 -20.57 12.40
N SER A 112 35.13 -21.12 11.64
CA SER A 112 35.38 -21.58 10.28
C SER A 112 35.42 -20.42 9.28
N ALA A 113 36.60 -20.20 8.69
CA ALA A 113 36.80 -19.20 7.64
C ALA A 113 35.90 -19.42 6.41
N SER A 114 35.58 -20.68 6.07
CA SER A 114 34.68 -20.99 4.96
C SER A 114 33.24 -20.56 5.25
N VAL A 115 32.76 -20.81 6.48
CA VAL A 115 31.42 -20.42 6.95
C VAL A 115 31.27 -18.91 6.98
N LYS A 116 32.30 -18.17 7.43
CA LYS A 116 32.30 -16.69 7.39
C LYS A 116 32.22 -16.18 5.96
N THR A 117 33.02 -16.75 5.07
CA THR A 117 33.06 -16.36 3.65
C THR A 117 31.71 -16.61 2.98
N GLU A 118 31.05 -17.73 3.29
CA GLU A 118 29.72 -18.06 2.81
C GLU A 118 28.65 -17.10 3.35
N ALA A 119 28.67 -16.78 4.65
CA ALA A 119 27.77 -15.78 5.24
C ALA A 119 27.91 -14.40 4.58
N ILE A 120 29.14 -13.94 4.35
CA ILE A 120 29.43 -12.68 3.64
C ILE A 120 28.92 -12.72 2.20
N ALA A 121 29.08 -13.85 1.50
CA ALA A 121 28.58 -14.02 0.14
C ALA A 121 27.05 -13.97 0.08
N ILE A 122 26.35 -14.63 1.02
CA ILE A 122 24.89 -14.61 1.13
C ILE A 122 24.41 -13.17 1.40
N ALA A 123 25.00 -12.48 2.38
CA ALA A 123 24.66 -11.09 2.72
C ALA A 123 24.82 -10.15 1.51
N SER A 124 25.94 -10.30 0.79
CA SER A 124 26.26 -9.50 -0.38
C SER A 124 25.31 -9.80 -1.55
N GLY A 125 24.97 -11.08 -1.77
CA GLY A 125 24.01 -11.50 -2.78
C GLY A 125 22.59 -10.98 -2.50
N TRP A 126 22.17 -10.96 -1.24
CA TRP A 126 20.91 -10.34 -0.84
C TRP A 126 20.90 -8.83 -1.07
N ARG A 127 21.96 -8.12 -0.66
CA ARG A 127 22.07 -6.67 -0.85
C ARG A 127 21.94 -6.28 -2.33
N ARG A 128 22.70 -6.94 -3.21
CA ARG A 128 22.64 -6.70 -4.66
C ARG A 128 21.25 -6.96 -5.22
N TYR A 129 20.62 -8.06 -4.82
CA TYR A 129 19.24 -8.37 -5.24
C TYR A 129 18.26 -7.28 -4.79
N TYR A 130 18.36 -6.84 -3.53
CA TYR A 130 17.46 -5.83 -2.99
C TYR A 130 17.61 -4.47 -3.69
N GLU A 131 18.85 -4.05 -3.92
CA GLU A 131 19.16 -2.84 -4.69
C GLU A 131 18.57 -2.92 -6.10
N ASP A 132 18.79 -4.02 -6.81
CA ASP A 132 18.21 -4.26 -8.14
C ASP A 132 16.67 -4.25 -8.10
N TRP A 133 16.06 -4.87 -7.09
CA TRP A 133 14.62 -4.90 -6.93
C TRP A 133 14.02 -3.49 -6.71
N VAL A 134 14.63 -2.68 -5.84
CA VAL A 134 14.22 -1.29 -5.63
C VAL A 134 14.38 -0.47 -6.91
N GLU A 135 15.51 -0.63 -7.61
CA GLU A 135 15.76 0.09 -8.86
C GLU A 135 14.79 -0.34 -9.97
N ASN A 136 14.45 -1.63 -10.07
CA ASN A 136 13.43 -2.12 -11.00
C ASN A 136 12.07 -1.45 -10.79
N LEU A 137 11.64 -1.32 -9.53
CA LEU A 137 10.41 -0.63 -9.18
C LEU A 137 10.43 0.87 -9.53
N LYS A 138 11.59 1.52 -9.44
CA LYS A 138 11.76 2.92 -9.88
C LYS A 138 11.82 3.04 -11.41
N ARG A 139 12.46 2.09 -12.11
CA ARG A 139 12.72 2.10 -13.56
C ARG A 139 11.48 2.01 -14.43
N GLY A 140 10.34 1.56 -13.92
CA GLY A 140 9.06 1.66 -14.63
C GLY A 140 8.69 3.10 -15.09
N ARG A 141 9.41 4.12 -14.61
CA ARG A 141 9.35 5.51 -15.10
C ARG A 141 10.26 5.86 -16.28
N LEU A 142 11.31 5.08 -16.56
CA LEU A 142 12.39 5.49 -17.47
C LEU A 142 12.19 5.11 -18.94
N MET A 143 11.08 4.45 -19.30
CA MET A 143 10.64 4.27 -20.69
C MET A 143 9.78 5.44 -21.21
N GLU A 144 9.77 6.57 -20.49
CA GLU A 144 9.43 7.88 -21.06
C GLU A 144 10.75 8.60 -21.35
N THR A 145 11.38 8.32 -22.50
CA THR A 145 12.50 9.14 -22.98
C THR A 145 12.03 10.48 -23.53
N PRO A 146 12.84 11.55 -23.38
CA PRO A 146 12.46 12.92 -23.68
C PRO A 146 12.62 13.22 -25.18
N PHE A 147 11.54 13.58 -25.87
CA PHE A 147 11.65 14.23 -27.17
C PHE A 147 10.69 15.44 -27.28
N THR A 148 11.36 16.58 -27.48
CA THR A 148 10.94 17.79 -28.17
C THR A 148 9.82 18.64 -27.55
N ARG A 149 10.24 19.80 -27.00
CA ARG A 149 9.41 21.01 -26.96
C ARG A 149 9.13 21.45 -28.40
N GLU A 150 7.99 21.07 -28.94
CA GLU A 150 7.40 21.76 -30.10
C GLU A 150 5.88 21.63 -30.02
N SER A 151 5.22 22.79 -29.95
CA SER A 151 3.81 23.07 -30.22
C SER A 151 2.75 22.09 -29.66
N SER A 152 2.03 22.55 -28.63
CA SER A 152 0.72 22.00 -28.25
C SER A 152 -0.17 21.77 -29.50
N PRO A 153 -0.77 20.59 -29.69
CA PRO A 153 -1.97 20.49 -30.51
C PRO A 153 -3.13 21.05 -29.71
N LEU A 154 -3.98 21.83 -30.38
CA LEU A 154 -5.31 22.22 -29.89
C LEU A 154 -6.10 20.99 -29.41
N PRO A 155 -7.07 21.16 -28.48
CA PRO A 155 -7.86 20.05 -27.97
C PRO A 155 -8.52 19.33 -29.14
N ILE A 156 -8.07 18.10 -29.39
CA ILE A 156 -8.74 17.18 -30.28
C ILE A 156 -10.13 16.97 -29.66
N PRO A 157 -11.23 17.16 -30.41
CA PRO A 157 -12.55 16.80 -29.93
C PRO A 157 -12.50 15.34 -29.48
N MET A 158 -12.71 15.11 -28.19
CA MET A 158 -12.82 13.76 -27.64
C MET A 158 -13.98 13.07 -28.37
N GLU A 159 -13.66 12.22 -29.34
CA GLU A 159 -14.52 11.07 -29.59
C GLU A 159 -14.46 10.24 -28.31
N GLN A 160 -15.58 10.23 -27.58
CA GLN A 160 -15.80 9.38 -26.43
C GLN A 160 -15.73 7.94 -26.90
N ASP A 161 -14.56 7.32 -26.83
CA ASP A 161 -14.49 5.87 -26.70
C ASP A 161 -15.09 5.52 -25.33
N GLU A 162 -16.28 4.92 -25.38
CA GLU A 162 -17.06 4.39 -24.28
C GLU A 162 -16.36 3.20 -23.59
N GLU A 163 -15.14 3.39 -23.10
CA GLU A 163 -14.56 2.47 -22.12
C GLU A 163 -14.92 3.02 -20.74
N THR A 164 -16.16 2.75 -20.33
CA THR A 164 -16.75 3.07 -19.02
C THR A 164 -15.74 2.90 -17.90
N GLU A 165 -15.27 4.02 -17.32
CA GLU A 165 -14.54 4.00 -16.05
C GLU A 165 -15.45 3.32 -15.01
N GLU A 166 -15.05 2.16 -14.48
CA GLU A 166 -15.89 1.33 -13.60
C GLU A 166 -16.30 2.08 -12.31
N GLU A 167 -17.47 2.70 -12.31
CA GLU A 167 -18.07 3.35 -11.13
C GLU A 167 -18.37 2.31 -10.04
N PHE A 168 -17.77 2.46 -8.85
CA PHE A 168 -18.06 1.58 -7.71
C PHE A 168 -19.29 2.06 -6.96
N GLN A 169 -20.24 1.15 -6.80
CA GLN A 169 -21.47 1.41 -6.07
C GLN A 169 -21.21 1.41 -4.56
N VAL A 170 -21.34 2.57 -3.92
CA VAL A 170 -21.48 2.65 -2.48
C VAL A 170 -22.89 2.21 -2.11
N TYR A 171 -22.98 1.20 -1.24
CA TYR A 171 -24.26 0.68 -0.79
C TYR A 171 -24.81 1.46 0.40
N THR A 172 -24.01 1.59 1.46
CA THR A 172 -24.41 2.31 2.68
C THR A 172 -23.20 2.82 3.46
N ILE A 173 -23.43 3.86 4.27
CA ILE A 173 -22.53 4.22 5.37
C ILE A 173 -22.93 3.41 6.61
N LEU A 174 -21.95 2.77 7.24
CA LEU A 174 -22.14 1.91 8.42
C LEU A 174 -21.81 2.62 9.73
N ASP A 175 -20.84 3.53 9.72
CA ASP A 175 -20.35 4.20 10.92
C ASP A 175 -19.61 5.51 10.60
N SER A 176 -19.36 6.35 11.60
CA SER A 176 -18.49 7.52 11.50
C SER A 176 -17.64 7.71 12.76
N ARG A 177 -16.46 8.30 12.60
CA ARG A 177 -15.56 8.61 13.71
C ARG A 177 -14.65 9.81 13.41
N ILE A 178 -14.25 10.50 14.47
CA ILE A 178 -13.18 11.50 14.39
C ILE A 178 -11.87 10.88 14.90
N ARG A 179 -10.79 11.08 14.14
CA ARG A 179 -9.44 10.62 14.47
C ARG A 179 -8.50 11.81 14.57
N ARG A 180 -7.44 11.66 15.37
CA ARG A 180 -6.33 12.62 15.45
C ARG A 180 -5.15 12.05 14.69
N ASP A 181 -4.58 12.83 13.77
CA ASP A 181 -3.32 12.52 13.13
C ASP A 181 -2.18 12.75 14.14
N CYS A 182 -1.39 11.70 14.38
CA CYS A 182 -0.29 11.74 15.35
C CYS A 182 0.91 12.56 14.88
N ASN A 183 1.01 12.88 13.59
CA ASN A 183 2.17 13.58 13.03
C ASN A 183 2.05 15.11 13.12
N ASN A 184 0.85 15.64 12.90
CA ASN A 184 0.57 17.09 12.90
C ASN A 184 -0.45 17.50 13.97
N GLY A 185 -1.04 16.55 14.70
CA GLY A 185 -2.02 16.79 15.75
C GLY A 185 -3.42 17.16 15.25
N THR A 186 -3.68 17.20 13.94
CA THR A 186 -4.96 17.63 13.35
C THR A 186 -6.03 16.55 13.47
N PHE A 187 -7.28 16.95 13.62
CA PHE A 187 -8.41 16.03 13.64
C PHE A 187 -8.99 15.87 12.23
N TYR A 188 -9.56 14.70 11.93
CA TYR A 188 -10.25 14.44 10.67
C TYR A 188 -11.39 13.45 10.86
N LEU A 189 -12.41 13.56 10.00
CA LEU A 189 -13.61 12.74 10.00
C LEU A 189 -13.48 11.58 9.00
N GLU A 190 -13.84 10.38 9.42
CA GLU A 190 -13.93 9.19 8.59
C GLU A 190 -15.33 8.56 8.65
N TYR A 191 -15.74 7.92 7.56
CA TYR A 191 -16.93 7.09 7.46
C TYR A 191 -16.57 5.65 7.12
N LYS A 192 -17.29 4.69 7.69
CA LYS A 192 -17.16 3.29 7.32
C LYS A 192 -18.12 2.99 6.16
N VAL A 193 -17.59 2.69 4.98
CA VAL A 193 -18.35 2.55 3.74
C VAL A 193 -18.49 1.07 3.38
N ASP A 194 -19.70 0.65 3.02
CA ASP A 194 -19.99 -0.67 2.44
C ASP A 194 -20.03 -0.59 0.91
N TRP A 195 -19.20 -1.39 0.24
CA TRP A 195 -18.95 -1.39 -1.20
C TRP A 195 -19.63 -2.55 -1.96
N SER A 196 -20.53 -3.29 -1.31
CA SER A 196 -21.28 -4.44 -1.87
C SER A 196 -20.52 -5.76 -2.11
N LEU A 197 -19.21 -5.86 -1.85
CA LEU A 197 -18.40 -7.07 -2.11
C LEU A 197 -17.33 -7.38 -1.02
N ASP A 198 -17.82 -7.61 0.20
CA ASP A 198 -17.16 -8.31 1.31
C ASP A 198 -16.18 -7.57 2.24
N TYR A 199 -15.74 -6.33 1.96
CA TYR A 199 -14.88 -5.60 2.90
C TYR A 199 -15.22 -4.12 3.06
N PRO A 200 -16.02 -3.76 4.07
CA PRO A 200 -16.21 -2.37 4.44
C PRO A 200 -14.90 -1.70 4.85
N SER A 201 -14.62 -0.50 4.36
CA SER A 201 -13.41 0.29 4.66
C SER A 201 -13.75 1.59 5.37
N TRP A 202 -12.77 2.17 6.08
CA TRP A 202 -12.87 3.53 6.60
C TRP A 202 -12.33 4.51 5.56
N GLU A 203 -13.14 5.49 5.17
CA GLU A 203 -12.81 6.52 4.19
C GLU A 203 -12.90 7.92 4.82
N PRO A 204 -11.97 8.82 4.53
CA PRO A 204 -12.05 10.20 5.00
C PRO A 204 -13.25 10.93 4.38
N PHE A 205 -13.80 11.91 5.10
CA PHE A 205 -14.94 12.74 4.65
C PHE A 205 -14.78 13.25 3.20
N GLY A 206 -13.60 13.75 2.85
CA GLY A 206 -13.31 14.28 1.51
C GLY A 206 -13.32 13.23 0.38
N ASN A 207 -13.26 11.93 0.70
CA ASN A 207 -13.42 10.85 -0.27
C ASN A 207 -14.89 10.44 -0.46
N VAL A 208 -15.73 10.66 0.56
CA VAL A 208 -17.14 10.26 0.56
C VAL A 208 -18.05 11.34 0.00
N VAL A 209 -17.69 12.62 0.21
CA VAL A 209 -18.53 13.79 -0.12
C VAL A 209 -18.05 14.49 -1.41
N PRO A 210 -17.71 13.71 -2.43
CA PRO A 210 -18.43 13.92 -3.70
C PRO A 210 -19.25 12.69 -4.12
N GLY A 211 -20.58 12.84 -4.24
CA GLY A 211 -21.48 11.87 -4.86
C GLY A 211 -22.18 10.90 -3.92
N CYS A 212 -21.87 10.90 -2.62
CA CYS A 212 -22.56 10.11 -1.59
C CYS A 212 -23.18 10.98 -0.47
N GLU A 213 -23.49 12.24 -0.76
CA GLU A 213 -24.10 13.22 0.15
C GLU A 213 -25.38 12.65 0.77
N GLU A 214 -26.27 12.11 -0.06
CA GLU A 214 -27.55 11.55 0.38
C GLU A 214 -27.37 10.35 1.33
N LEU A 215 -26.32 9.54 1.15
CA LEU A 215 -26.05 8.39 2.04
C LEU A 215 -25.50 8.86 3.39
N VAL A 216 -24.70 9.93 3.38
CA VAL A 216 -24.23 10.58 4.61
C VAL A 216 -25.40 11.24 5.34
N GLU A 217 -26.31 11.89 4.62
CA GLU A 217 -27.53 12.47 5.18
C GLU A 217 -28.46 11.39 5.76
N GLU A 218 -28.71 10.30 5.02
CA GLU A 218 -29.51 9.17 5.52
C GLU A 218 -28.89 8.55 6.77
N PHE A 219 -27.57 8.38 6.78
CA PHE A 219 -26.84 7.86 7.93
C PHE A 219 -27.00 8.76 9.16
N HIS A 220 -26.82 10.08 9.04
CA HIS A 220 -26.97 11.01 10.16
C HIS A 220 -28.43 11.24 10.57
N ALA A 221 -29.38 11.08 9.66
CA ALA A 221 -30.80 11.06 10.01
C ALA A 221 -31.14 9.83 10.86
N ARG A 222 -30.51 8.67 10.60
CA ARG A 222 -30.69 7.44 11.39
C ARG A 222 -29.88 7.42 12.68
N TYR A 223 -28.71 8.06 12.69
CA TYR A 223 -27.78 8.09 13.81
C TYR A 223 -27.30 9.52 14.11
N PRO A 224 -28.16 10.39 14.66
CA PRO A 224 -27.84 11.82 14.84
C PRO A 224 -26.69 12.08 15.83
N ASP A 225 -26.43 11.14 16.74
CA ASP A 225 -25.35 11.25 17.72
C ASP A 225 -23.96 10.89 17.16
N LYS A 226 -23.90 10.40 15.91
CA LYS A 226 -22.64 9.99 15.29
C LYS A 226 -21.83 11.21 14.84
N PRO A 227 -20.49 11.18 14.96
CA PRO A 227 -19.66 12.31 14.58
C PRO A 227 -19.88 12.76 13.13
N ASN A 228 -20.07 14.05 12.93
CA ASN A 228 -20.25 14.66 11.61
C ASN A 228 -19.29 15.86 11.43
N LEU A 229 -19.44 16.58 10.31
CA LEU A 229 -18.58 17.72 10.01
C LEU A 229 -18.70 18.84 11.06
N ALA A 230 -19.90 19.10 11.58
CA ALA A 230 -20.10 20.09 12.63
C ALA A 230 -19.40 19.67 13.94
N THR A 231 -19.45 18.39 14.30
CA THR A 231 -18.71 17.84 15.45
C THR A 231 -17.19 18.05 15.30
N LEU A 232 -16.65 17.82 14.09
CA LEU A 232 -15.24 18.05 13.81
C LEU A 232 -14.87 19.53 13.96
N THR A 233 -15.66 20.43 13.36
CA THR A 233 -15.43 21.89 13.47
C THR A 233 -15.49 22.37 14.92
N GLN A 234 -16.45 21.88 15.70
CA GLN A 234 -16.57 22.23 17.12
C GLN A 234 -15.35 21.76 17.93
N LEU A 235 -14.87 20.54 17.67
CA LEU A 235 -13.68 20.00 18.34
C LEU A 235 -12.42 20.81 17.99
N GLU A 236 -12.24 21.17 16.72
CA GLU A 236 -11.11 21.99 16.28
C GLU A 236 -11.14 23.38 16.95
N GLU A 237 -12.31 23.99 17.05
CA GLU A 237 -12.47 25.29 17.70
C GLU A 237 -12.21 25.21 19.21
N GLN A 238 -12.75 24.20 19.89
CA GLN A 238 -12.48 23.95 21.31
C GLN A 238 -10.98 23.76 21.59
N MET A 239 -10.28 23.06 20.69
CA MET A 239 -8.83 22.85 20.83
C MET A 239 -8.03 24.13 20.59
N ARG A 240 -8.46 25.02 19.69
CA ARG A 240 -7.83 26.33 19.50
C ARG A 240 -7.99 27.21 20.74
N GLN A 241 -9.17 27.20 21.36
CA GLN A 241 -9.48 28.04 22.53
C GLN A 241 -8.74 27.58 23.79
N ASN A 242 -8.40 26.29 23.91
CA ASN A 242 -7.65 25.75 25.05
C ASN A 242 -6.12 25.95 24.97
N VAL A 243 -5.61 26.58 23.90
CA VAL A 243 -4.18 26.86 23.68
C VAL A 243 -3.84 28.34 23.94
N LEU A 244 -4.84 29.18 24.23
CA LEU A 244 -4.70 30.56 24.71
C LEU A 244 -4.89 30.62 26.24
#